data_AF-A0AAV9B3N1-F1
#
_entry.id   AF-A0AAV9B3N1-F1
#
_cell.length_a   1.000
_cell.length_b   1.000
_cell.length_c   1.000
_cell.angle_alpha   90.00
_cell.angle_beta   90.00
_cell.angle_gamma   90.00
#
_symmetry.space_group_name_H-M   'P 1'
#
loop_
_entity.id
_entity.type
_entity.pdbx_description
1 polymer ?
#
loop_
_entity_poly.entity_id
_entity_poly.type
_entity_poly.pdbx_seq_one_letter_code
_entity_poly.pdbx_strand_id
1 'polypeptide(L)'
;MSFDSIKKAEKFYKNYAEIAGFCVRKSSTKYHDIDGSKELYMRDLFCSKEGFKNSSTSNVNPKPSRGHTRLGCKAKISFVKDDQRWKVHVHVEGHAHILCTPRKTHLLRLHREILNTQKSLIDTFRGTNVSTTQVMSIMRLDSRGYGEIGCTDRDVRNYLSKT
;
A
#
# COMPACT_ATOMS: atom_id res chain seq x y z
N MET A 1 2.03 22.28 5.23
CA MET A 1 1.30 21.25 6.01
C MET A 1 2.26 20.51 6.94
N SER A 2 1.81 20.08 8.11
CA SER A 2 2.64 19.67 9.24
C SER A 2 1.96 18.63 10.15
N PHE A 3 2.73 17.73 10.77
CA PHE A 3 2.24 16.58 11.53
C PHE A 3 3.05 16.36 12.81
N ASP A 4 2.41 15.83 13.85
CA ASP A 4 3.08 15.56 15.14
C ASP A 4 3.92 14.29 15.14
N SER A 5 3.74 13.43 14.13
CA SER A 5 4.55 12.21 13.99
C SER A 5 4.69 11.79 12.53
N ILE A 6 5.77 11.07 12.25
CA ILE A 6 5.98 10.51 10.91
C ILE A 6 4.86 9.54 10.51
N LYS A 7 4.28 8.81 11.47
CA LYS A 7 3.16 7.89 11.21
C LYS A 7 1.92 8.66 10.69
N LYS A 8 1.62 9.83 11.28
CA LYS A 8 0.51 10.70 10.83
C LYS A 8 0.79 11.24 9.42
N ALA A 9 2.02 11.69 9.16
CA ALA A 9 2.44 12.16 7.83
C ALA A 9 2.35 11.05 6.75
N GLU A 10 2.84 9.84 7.06
CA GLU A 10 2.73 8.69 6.17
C GLU A 10 1.27 8.33 5.90
N LYS A 11 0.41 8.35 6.92
CA LYS A 11 -1.03 8.08 6.77
C LYS A 11 -1.70 9.13 5.89
N PHE A 12 -1.37 10.41 6.09
CA PHE A 12 -1.90 11.50 5.27
C PHE A 12 -1.63 11.27 3.77
N TYR A 13 -0.39 10.98 3.39
CA TYR A 13 -0.06 10.79 1.98
C TYR A 13 -0.63 9.50 1.39
N LYS A 14 -0.75 8.43 2.21
CA LYS A 14 -1.44 7.21 1.78
C LYS A 14 -2.91 7.45 1.48
N ASN A 15 -3.61 8.22 2.33
CA ASN A 15 -5.00 8.58 2.09
C ASN A 15 -5.15 9.43 0.83
N TYR A 16 -4.24 10.40 0.63
CA TYR A 16 -4.17 11.18 -0.61
C TYR A 16 -4.02 10.27 -1.83
N ALA A 17 -3.07 9.34 -1.79
CA ALA A 17 -2.82 8.42 -2.89
C ALA A 17 -4.00 7.48 -3.17
N GLU A 18 -4.71 7.05 -2.12
CA GLU A 18 -5.92 6.24 -2.24
C GLU A 18 -7.02 6.98 -2.98
N ILE A 19 -7.27 8.24 -2.63
CA ILE A 19 -8.27 9.09 -3.30
C ILE A 19 -7.84 9.39 -4.74
N ALA A 20 -6.57 9.74 -4.94
CA ALA A 20 -5.99 10.02 -6.26
C ALA A 20 -5.86 8.78 -7.16
N GLY A 21 -5.90 7.58 -6.57
CA GLY A 21 -5.90 6.31 -7.31
C GLY A 21 -4.53 5.78 -7.69
N PHE A 22 -3.51 5.99 -6.85
CA PHE A 22 -2.22 5.32 -6.97
C PHE A 22 -1.79 4.71 -5.65
N CYS A 23 -0.84 3.77 -5.72
CA CYS A 23 -0.27 3.18 -4.51
C CYS A 23 1.03 3.87 -4.10
N VAL A 24 1.23 4.01 -2.79
CA VAL A 24 2.48 4.51 -2.21
C VAL A 24 3.43 3.37 -1.86
N ARG A 25 4.72 3.57 -2.10
CA ARG A 25 5.82 2.73 -1.65
C ARG A 25 6.65 3.50 -0.61
N LYS A 26 6.83 2.92 0.58
CA LYS A 26 7.77 3.45 1.59
C LYS A 26 9.17 3.45 1.00
N SER A 27 9.91 4.53 1.22
CA SER A 27 11.21 4.70 0.59
C SER A 27 12.25 5.29 1.53
N SER A 28 13.27 5.94 0.96
CA SER A 28 14.47 6.41 1.64
C SER A 28 14.17 7.13 2.95
N THR A 29 15.04 6.89 3.92
CA THR A 29 15.07 7.57 5.21
C THR A 29 16.43 8.18 5.43
N LYS A 30 16.46 9.37 6.02
CA LYS A 30 17.69 9.96 6.52
C LYS A 30 17.60 10.17 8.02
N TYR A 31 18.73 9.97 8.67
CA TYR A 31 18.89 10.05 10.12
C TYR A 31 20.00 11.05 10.45
N HIS A 32 19.81 11.80 11.52
CA HIS A 32 20.89 12.51 12.18
C HIS A 32 21.48 11.57 13.23
N ASP A 33 22.78 11.67 13.45
CA ASP A 33 23.45 11.05 14.58
C ASP A 33 23.63 12.14 15.63
N ILE A 34 22.95 12.00 16.77
CA ILE A 34 23.01 12.95 17.89
C ILE A 34 23.38 12.12 19.11
N ASP A 35 24.57 12.35 19.64
CA ASP A 35 25.11 11.66 20.82
C ASP A 35 25.00 10.12 20.74
N GLY A 36 25.22 9.55 19.53
CA GLY A 36 25.14 8.11 19.27
C GLY A 36 23.72 7.58 19.05
N SER A 37 22.70 8.44 19.12
CA SER A 37 21.32 8.11 18.81
C SER A 37 20.96 8.48 17.37
N LYS A 38 20.45 7.51 16.60
CA LYS A 38 19.97 7.73 15.24
C LYS A 38 18.55 8.28 15.25
N GLU A 39 18.42 9.58 15.10
CA GLU A 39 17.14 10.25 15.02
C GLU A 39 16.68 10.40 13.56
N LEU A 40 15.49 9.87 13.24
CA LEU A 40 14.91 10.01 11.91
C LEU A 40 14.50 11.47 11.67
N TYR A 41 15.07 12.12 10.65
CA TYR A 41 14.73 13.50 10.30
C TYR A 41 14.16 13.66 8.89
N MET A 42 14.29 12.67 8.00
CA MET A 42 13.70 12.76 6.66
C MET A 42 13.11 11.44 6.21
N ARG A 43 11.93 11.51 5.59
CA ARG A 43 11.23 10.35 5.02
C ARG A 43 10.66 10.68 3.65
N ASP A 44 11.03 9.87 2.67
CA ASP A 44 10.46 9.94 1.33
C ASP A 44 9.40 8.85 1.13
N LEU A 45 8.33 9.19 0.42
CA LEU A 45 7.32 8.26 -0.07
C LEU A 45 7.16 8.44 -1.58
N PHE A 46 7.25 7.33 -2.31
CA PHE A 46 7.19 7.33 -3.77
C PHE A 46 5.90 6.70 -4.28
N CYS A 47 5.50 7.06 -5.49
CA CYS A 47 4.58 6.23 -6.25
C CYS A 47 5.13 4.80 -6.40
N SER A 48 4.26 3.79 -6.33
CA SER A 48 4.63 2.39 -6.58
C SER A 48 5.26 2.15 -7.94
N LYS A 49 4.94 3.01 -8.94
CA LYS A 49 5.48 3.01 -10.29
C LYS A 49 6.78 3.83 -10.45
N GLU A 50 7.36 4.32 -9.37
CA GLU A 50 8.57 5.14 -9.40
C GLU A 50 9.79 4.40 -9.93
N GLY A 51 10.64 5.13 -10.65
CA GLY A 51 11.90 4.66 -11.20
C GLY A 51 11.74 3.59 -12.28
N PHE A 52 12.84 2.92 -12.62
CA PHE A 52 12.84 1.78 -13.53
C PHE A 52 13.36 0.54 -12.79
N LYS A 53 13.00 -0.65 -13.28
CA LYS A 53 13.57 -1.89 -12.75
C LYS A 53 14.97 -2.06 -13.35
N ASN A 54 15.98 -2.28 -12.51
CA ASN A 54 17.31 -2.65 -13.00
C ASN A 54 17.20 -4.01 -13.71
N SER A 55 17.61 -4.07 -14.98
CA SER A 55 17.55 -5.26 -15.83
C SER A 55 18.58 -6.34 -15.44
N SER A 56 19.49 -6.05 -14.51
CA SER A 56 20.69 -6.84 -14.22
C SER A 56 20.50 -8.06 -13.31
N THR A 57 19.30 -8.64 -13.21
CA THR A 57 19.13 -9.96 -12.56
C THR A 57 18.52 -10.95 -13.53
N SER A 58 19.40 -11.50 -14.36
CA SER A 58 19.27 -12.79 -15.02
C SER A 58 19.11 -13.89 -13.96
N ASN A 59 17.91 -14.04 -13.42
CA ASN A 59 17.58 -15.19 -12.59
C ASN A 59 17.26 -16.37 -13.51
N VAL A 60 18.02 -17.46 -13.35
CA VAL A 60 17.92 -18.75 -14.08
C VAL A 60 16.53 -19.41 -13.98
N ASN A 61 15.63 -18.87 -13.14
CA ASN A 61 14.20 -19.19 -13.15
C ASN A 61 13.39 -17.90 -13.01
N PRO A 62 12.93 -17.27 -14.11
CA PRO A 62 12.07 -16.10 -14.01
C PRO A 62 10.72 -16.52 -13.44
N LYS A 63 10.52 -16.33 -12.12
CA LYS A 63 9.17 -16.29 -11.54
C LYS A 63 8.34 -15.34 -12.42
N PRO A 64 7.11 -15.69 -12.84
CA PRO A 64 6.33 -14.87 -13.75
C PRO A 64 6.35 -13.42 -13.27
N SER A 65 6.92 -12.57 -14.11
CA SER A 65 7.08 -11.15 -13.84
C SER A 65 5.71 -10.58 -13.55
N ARG A 66 5.39 -10.34 -12.27
CA ARG A 66 4.25 -9.52 -11.87
C ARG A 66 4.41 -8.21 -12.65
N GLY A 67 3.51 -7.94 -13.61
CA GLY A 67 3.70 -6.99 -14.71
C GLY A 67 4.34 -5.66 -14.34
N HIS A 68 4.97 -4.97 -15.32
CA HIS A 68 5.81 -3.78 -15.15
C HIS A 68 5.41 -2.88 -13.97
N THR A 69 6.09 -3.09 -12.84
CA THR A 69 5.76 -2.41 -11.59
C THR A 69 6.36 -1.02 -11.49
N ARG A 70 7.34 -0.67 -12.31
CA ARG A 70 8.04 0.63 -12.32
C ARG A 70 8.07 1.19 -13.74
N LEU A 71 7.55 2.38 -13.94
CA LEU A 71 7.30 3.02 -15.25
C LEU A 71 7.99 4.39 -15.37
N GLY A 72 9.02 4.64 -14.56
CA GLY A 72 9.72 5.93 -14.55
C GLY A 72 8.94 7.05 -13.88
N CYS A 73 7.93 6.73 -13.05
CA CYS A 73 7.15 7.75 -12.38
C CYS A 73 8.06 8.57 -11.44
N LYS A 74 7.83 9.88 -11.36
CA LYS A 74 8.59 10.79 -10.47
C LYS A 74 7.76 11.29 -9.29
N ALA A 75 6.48 10.94 -9.23
CA ALA A 75 5.58 11.37 -8.18
C ALA A 75 6.06 10.91 -6.80
N LYS A 76 6.19 11.89 -5.89
CA LYS A 76 6.76 11.68 -4.55
C LYS A 76 6.31 12.74 -3.57
N ILE A 77 6.39 12.40 -2.29
CA ILE A 77 6.40 13.39 -1.21
C ILE A 77 7.58 13.12 -0.28
N SER A 78 8.18 14.19 0.21
CA SER A 78 9.27 14.17 1.18
C SER A 78 8.81 14.90 2.43
N PHE A 79 8.98 14.28 3.58
CA PHE A 79 8.77 14.90 4.89
C PHE A 79 10.11 15.12 5.58
N VAL A 80 10.26 16.29 6.20
CA VAL A 80 11.42 16.62 7.04
C VAL A 80 10.94 16.92 8.46
N LYS A 81 11.71 16.48 9.46
CA LYS A 81 11.50 16.84 10.86
C LYS A 81 12.14 18.21 11.06
N ASP A 82 11.33 19.15 11.51
CA ASP A 82 11.71 20.50 11.85
C ASP A 82 11.24 20.74 13.29
N ASP A 83 12.21 20.95 14.19
CA ASP A 83 12.06 20.83 15.64
C ASP A 83 11.39 19.50 16.04
N GLN A 84 10.16 19.57 16.57
CA GLN A 84 9.39 18.40 17.01
C GLN A 84 8.29 18.00 16.02
N ARG A 85 8.20 18.64 14.85
CA ARG A 85 7.10 18.41 13.92
C ARG A 85 7.58 18.04 12.52
N TRP A 86 6.82 17.20 11.85
CA TRP A 86 7.08 16.74 10.50
C TRP A 86 6.40 17.67 9.50
N LYS A 87 7.16 18.28 8.59
CA LYS A 87 6.63 19.18 7.55
C LYS A 87 6.81 18.58 6.17
N VAL A 88 5.92 18.92 5.24
CA VAL A 88 6.11 18.60 3.82
C VAL A 88 7.27 19.45 3.30
N HIS A 89 8.33 18.81 2.83
CA HIS A 89 9.51 19.47 2.26
C HIS A 89 9.42 19.55 0.73
N VAL A 90 9.12 18.43 0.07
CA VAL A 90 8.94 18.36 -1.39
C VAL A 90 7.67 17.59 -1.70
N HIS A 91 6.88 18.07 -2.65
CA HIS A 91 5.77 17.34 -3.23
C HIS A 91 5.83 17.43 -4.76
N VAL A 92 5.94 16.28 -5.41
CA VAL A 92 5.89 16.13 -6.87
C VAL A 92 4.62 15.36 -7.20
N GLU A 93 3.64 16.06 -7.74
CA GLU A 93 2.31 15.50 -8.03
C GLU A 93 2.25 14.79 -9.40
N GLY A 94 3.08 15.21 -10.36
CA GLY A 94 3.02 14.70 -11.74
C GLY A 94 3.31 13.20 -11.85
N HIS A 95 2.36 12.46 -12.42
CA HIS A 95 2.49 11.03 -12.73
C HIS A 95 2.78 10.78 -14.21
N ALA A 96 3.69 9.83 -14.48
CA ALA A 96 4.00 9.38 -15.85
C ALA A 96 3.13 8.19 -16.30
N HIS A 97 2.01 7.94 -15.63
CA HIS A 97 1.10 6.84 -15.94
C HIS A 97 -0.32 7.20 -15.54
N ILE A 98 -1.29 6.51 -16.15
CA ILE A 98 -2.71 6.67 -15.82
C ILE A 98 -2.94 6.24 -14.36
N LEU A 99 -3.73 7.03 -13.64
CA LEU A 99 -4.16 6.73 -12.29
C LEU A 99 -5.40 5.84 -12.31
N CYS A 100 -5.58 5.03 -11.27
CA CYS A 100 -6.76 4.22 -11.11
C CYS A 100 -7.97 5.12 -10.83
N THR A 101 -9.12 4.82 -11.43
CA THR A 101 -10.35 5.53 -11.08
C THR A 101 -10.73 5.25 -9.63
N PRO A 102 -11.28 6.23 -8.87
CA PRO A 102 -11.75 6.03 -7.50
C PRO A 102 -12.61 4.79 -7.29
N ARG A 103 -13.47 4.45 -8.27
CA ARG A 103 -14.34 3.25 -8.22
C ARG A 103 -13.58 1.91 -8.23
N LYS A 104 -12.30 1.91 -8.59
CA LYS A 104 -11.45 0.71 -8.75
C LYS A 104 -10.24 0.73 -7.82
N THR A 105 -10.08 1.73 -6.95
CA THR A 105 -8.92 1.84 -6.05
C THR A 105 -8.87 0.71 -5.03
N HIS A 106 -10.02 0.20 -4.59
CA HIS A 106 -10.14 -1.01 -3.76
C HIS A 106 -9.55 -2.28 -4.44
N LEU A 107 -9.34 -2.26 -5.77
CA LEU A 107 -8.67 -3.34 -6.49
C LEU A 107 -7.14 -3.18 -6.52
N LEU A 108 -6.61 -2.06 -6.05
CA LEU A 108 -5.16 -1.88 -5.93
C LEU A 108 -4.65 -2.68 -4.75
N ARG A 109 -3.74 -3.63 -5.00
CA ARG A 109 -3.24 -4.57 -3.98
C ARG A 109 -2.75 -3.90 -2.69
N LEU A 110 -2.15 -2.73 -2.78
CA LEU A 110 -1.61 -2.02 -1.61
C LEU A 110 -2.68 -1.32 -0.76
N HIS A 111 -3.91 -1.20 -1.27
CA HIS A 111 -5.07 -0.69 -0.53
C HIS A 111 -5.96 -1.82 -0.02
N ARG A 112 -5.64 -3.07 -0.35
CA ARG A 112 -6.40 -4.23 0.11
C ARG A 112 -5.84 -4.78 1.40
N GLU A 113 -6.71 -5.03 2.35
CA GLU A 113 -6.40 -5.64 3.64
C GLU A 113 -7.57 -6.51 4.07
N ILE A 114 -7.27 -7.71 4.58
CA ILE A 114 -8.28 -8.52 5.26
C ILE A 114 -8.26 -8.08 6.72
N LEU A 115 -9.34 -7.46 7.16
CA LEU A 115 -9.51 -7.00 8.53
C LEU A 115 -9.51 -8.18 9.50
N ASN A 116 -9.12 -7.96 10.75
CA ASN A 116 -9.08 -9.05 11.75
C ASN A 116 -10.46 -9.66 12.01
N THR A 117 -11.54 -8.86 11.94
CA THR A 117 -12.93 -9.35 12.01
C THR A 117 -13.25 -10.27 10.84
N GLN A 118 -12.84 -9.89 9.63
CA GLN A 118 -13.00 -10.70 8.42
C GLN A 118 -12.19 -12.01 8.50
N LYS A 119 -10.98 -11.99 9.07
CA LYS A 119 -10.16 -13.20 9.29
C LYS A 119 -10.87 -14.21 10.18
N SER A 120 -11.36 -13.77 11.34
CA SER A 120 -12.11 -14.63 12.27
C SER A 120 -13.32 -15.27 11.57
N LEU A 121 -14.05 -14.48 10.78
CA LEU A 121 -15.20 -14.96 10.01
C LEU A 121 -14.78 -16.00 8.95
N ILE A 122 -13.69 -15.75 8.22
CA ILE A 122 -13.12 -16.68 7.23
C ILE A 122 -12.76 -18.02 7.89
N ASP A 123 -12.12 -17.99 9.06
CA ASP A 123 -11.67 -19.20 9.76
C ASP A 123 -12.86 -20.02 10.28
N THR A 124 -13.91 -19.36 10.80
CA THR A 124 -15.16 -20.04 11.17
C THR A 124 -15.84 -20.70 9.97
N PHE A 125 -15.91 -20.01 8.84
CA PHE A 125 -16.49 -20.57 7.62
C PHE A 125 -15.67 -21.71 7.04
N ARG A 126 -14.33 -21.66 7.15
CA ARG A 126 -13.46 -22.79 6.79
C ARG A 126 -13.76 -24.01 7.66
N GLY A 127 -13.94 -23.83 8.97
CA GLY A 127 -14.28 -24.90 9.90
C GLY A 127 -15.64 -25.56 9.63
N THR A 128 -16.53 -24.88 8.90
CA THR A 128 -17.87 -25.37 8.52
C THR A 128 -17.95 -25.83 7.05
N ASN A 129 -16.80 -26.00 6.38
CA ASN A 129 -16.69 -26.44 4.98
C ASN A 129 -17.38 -25.51 3.96
N VAL A 130 -17.55 -24.23 4.29
CA VAL A 130 -18.08 -23.24 3.35
C VAL A 130 -16.98 -22.88 2.34
N SER A 131 -17.31 -22.95 1.05
CA SER A 131 -16.35 -22.64 -0.02
C SER A 131 -15.92 -21.17 0.03
N THR A 132 -14.69 -20.86 -0.40
CA THR A 132 -14.20 -19.47 -0.46
C THR A 132 -15.09 -18.56 -1.30
N THR A 133 -15.71 -19.11 -2.36
CA THR A 133 -16.68 -18.39 -3.20
C THR A 133 -17.91 -17.96 -2.40
N GLN A 134 -18.44 -18.84 -1.56
CA GLN A 134 -19.57 -18.53 -0.69
C GLN A 134 -19.18 -17.52 0.40
N VAL A 135 -18.00 -17.69 1.02
CA VAL A 135 -17.48 -16.71 1.99
C VAL A 135 -17.42 -15.31 1.38
N MET A 136 -16.89 -15.19 0.17
CA MET A 136 -16.81 -13.91 -0.53
C MET A 136 -18.18 -13.35 -0.90
N SER A 137 -19.14 -14.21 -1.26
CA SER A 137 -20.53 -13.78 -1.47
C SER A 137 -21.17 -13.24 -0.20
N ILE A 138 -20.94 -13.90 0.95
CA ILE A 138 -21.44 -13.45 2.26
C ILE A 138 -20.79 -12.11 2.63
N MET A 139 -19.47 -12.00 2.53
CA MET A 139 -18.74 -10.75 2.79
C MET A 139 -19.22 -9.60 1.91
N ARG A 140 -19.55 -9.88 0.64
CA ARG A 140 -20.11 -8.90 -0.29
C ARG A 140 -21.49 -8.43 0.14
N LEU A 141 -22.33 -9.31 0.66
CA LEU A 141 -23.68 -8.97 1.13
C LEU A 141 -23.65 -8.18 2.43
N ASP A 142 -22.75 -8.54 3.34
CA ASP A 142 -22.52 -7.85 4.61
C ASP A 142 -21.91 -6.45 4.39
N SER A 143 -21.01 -6.36 3.41
CA SER A 143 -20.48 -5.08 2.93
C SER A 143 -21.45 -4.40 1.97
N ARG A 144 -21.29 -3.09 1.72
CA ARG A 144 -22.10 -2.37 0.70
C ARG A 144 -21.62 -2.64 -0.74
N GLY A 145 -21.25 -3.90 -1.03
CA GLY A 145 -20.70 -4.34 -2.32
C GLY A 145 -19.18 -4.44 -2.37
N TYR A 146 -18.63 -4.91 -3.51
CA TYR A 146 -17.21 -5.22 -3.69
C TYR A 146 -16.24 -4.05 -3.43
N GLY A 147 -16.71 -2.82 -3.63
CA GLY A 147 -15.91 -1.62 -3.35
C GLY A 147 -15.52 -1.47 -1.89
N GLU A 148 -16.35 -1.98 -0.98
CA GLU A 148 -16.23 -1.76 0.47
C GLU A 148 -15.73 -3.00 1.23
N ILE A 149 -15.66 -4.18 0.58
CA ILE A 149 -15.15 -5.41 1.23
C ILE A 149 -13.67 -5.24 1.62
N GLY A 150 -12.91 -4.44 0.86
CA GLY A 150 -11.48 -4.19 1.13
C GLY A 150 -10.54 -5.35 0.75
N CYS A 151 -11.04 -6.48 0.26
CA CYS A 151 -10.24 -7.61 -0.20
C CYS A 151 -10.89 -8.36 -1.37
N THR A 152 -10.10 -9.19 -2.05
CA THR A 152 -10.55 -10.03 -3.18
C THR A 152 -10.54 -11.51 -2.83
N ASP A 153 -11.22 -12.34 -3.62
CA ASP A 153 -11.18 -13.81 -3.47
C ASP A 153 -9.75 -14.36 -3.46
N ARG A 154 -8.84 -13.71 -4.21
CA ARG A 154 -7.43 -14.10 -4.23
C ARG A 154 -6.76 -13.80 -2.90
N ASP A 155 -7.09 -12.71 -2.24
CA ASP A 155 -6.52 -12.37 -0.93
C ASP A 155 -6.99 -13.36 0.12
N VAL A 156 -8.29 -13.73 0.13
CA VAL A 156 -8.83 -14.76 1.03
C VAL A 156 -8.19 -16.12 0.80
N ARG A 157 -8.04 -16.55 -0.46
CA ARG A 157 -7.31 -17.79 -0.78
C ARG A 157 -5.85 -17.75 -0.30
N ASN A 158 -5.16 -16.63 -0.48
CA ASN A 158 -3.78 -16.47 -0.01
C ASN A 158 -3.67 -16.47 1.53
N TYR A 159 -4.71 -16.04 2.24
CA TYR A 159 -4.79 -16.12 3.70
C TYR A 159 -4.96 -17.57 4.13
N LEU A 160 -5.97 -18.26 3.58
CA LEU A 160 -6.28 -19.67 3.85
C LEU A 160 -5.15 -20.64 3.47
N SER A 161 -4.30 -20.31 2.50
CA SER A 161 -3.15 -21.15 2.13
C SER A 161 -1.97 -21.04 3.11
N LYS A 162 -1.97 -20.04 3.98
CA LYS A 162 -0.89 -19.79 4.95
C LYS A 162 -1.24 -20.28 6.36
N THR A 163 -2.52 -20.53 6.63
CA THR A 163 -3.07 -21.10 7.87
C THR A 163 -3.39 -22.57 7.67
#